data_AF-A0A832GX82-F1
#
_entry.id   AF-A0A832GX82-F1
#
_cell.length_a   1.000
_cell.length_b   1.000
_cell.length_c   1.000
_cell.angle_alpha   90.00
_cell.angle_beta   90.00
_cell.angle_gamma   90.00
#
_symmetry.space_group_name_H-M   'P 1'
#
loop_
_entity.id
_entity.type
_entity.pdbx_description
1 polymer ?
#
loop_
_entity_poly.entity_id
_entity_poly.type
_entity_poly.pdbx_seq_one_letter_code
_entity_poly.pdbx_strand_id
1 'polypeptide(L)'
;MESLIFKIARHLAAGPSPVERAVVLYEDGSALEVAGSPTGVSIPLMVAGRGRAIAVIHTHPVPRVAPSLPDLQVLFAMARLGVEQPRMVTVYSGEGGVVITVYTLKGPLPPGAEEL
;
A
#
# COMPACT_ATOMS: atom_id res chain seq x y z
N MET A 1 -15.02 0.85 0.17
CA MET A 1 -13.56 0.66 -0.06
C MET A 1 -12.75 1.81 0.55
N GLU A 2 -12.96 3.05 0.13
CA GLU A 2 -12.22 4.21 0.68
C GLU A 2 -12.38 4.38 2.19
N SER A 3 -13.58 4.17 2.72
CA SER A 3 -13.85 4.17 4.17
C SER A 3 -12.99 3.16 4.94
N LEU A 4 -12.75 1.97 4.35
CA LEU A 4 -11.94 0.92 4.96
C LEU A 4 -10.45 1.25 4.90
N ILE A 5 -9.98 1.80 3.76
CA ILE A 5 -8.61 2.28 3.60
C ILE A 5 -8.28 3.34 4.66
N PHE A 6 -9.15 4.35 4.82
CA PHE A 6 -8.94 5.40 5.83
C PHE A 6 -9.00 4.85 7.26
N LYS A 7 -9.87 3.87 7.53
CA LYS A 7 -9.94 3.22 8.85
C LYS A 7 -8.63 2.50 9.18
N ILE A 8 -8.09 1.73 8.23
CA ILE A 8 -6.80 1.03 8.39
C ILE A 8 -5.66 2.05 8.53
N ALA A 9 -5.61 3.07 7.68
CA ALA A 9 -4.58 4.09 7.72
C ALA A 9 -4.53 4.83 9.07
N ARG A 10 -5.69 5.20 9.62
CA ARG A 10 -5.78 5.80 10.97
C ARG A 10 -5.32 4.84 12.06
N HIS A 11 -5.68 3.57 11.96
CA HIS A 11 -5.23 2.55 12.90
C HIS A 11 -3.69 2.42 12.90
N LEU A 12 -3.08 2.36 11.72
CA LEU A 12 -1.63 2.31 11.58
C LEU A 12 -0.93 3.56 12.14
N ALA A 13 -1.50 4.74 11.90
CA ALA A 13 -0.98 6.02 12.36
C ALA A 13 -1.00 6.18 13.90
N ALA A 14 -1.87 5.45 14.61
CA ALA A 14 -1.94 5.43 16.06
C ALA A 14 -0.87 4.53 16.71
N GLY A 15 -0.25 3.64 15.94
CA GLY A 15 0.85 2.81 16.44
C GLY A 15 2.17 3.57 16.54
N PRO A 16 3.17 3.01 17.23
CA PRO A 16 4.46 3.66 17.42
C PRO A 16 5.19 3.91 16.09
N SER A 17 5.57 5.18 15.87
CA SER A 17 6.61 5.56 14.90
C SER A 17 7.99 5.21 15.51
N PRO A 18 8.98 4.67 14.76
CA PRO A 18 9.15 4.69 13.30
C PRO A 18 8.97 3.31 12.63
N VAL A 19 8.13 2.42 13.17
CA VAL A 19 8.04 1.05 12.62
C VAL A 19 7.30 1.05 11.28
N GLU A 20 8.04 0.73 10.20
CA GLU A 20 7.48 0.46 8.88
C GLU A 20 6.60 -0.79 8.91
N ARG A 21 5.36 -0.63 8.46
CA ARG A 21 4.29 -1.63 8.49
C ARG A 21 3.48 -1.50 7.23
N ALA A 22 3.11 -2.62 6.63
CA ALA A 22 2.23 -2.64 5.48
C ALA A 22 0.94 -3.40 5.81
N VAL A 23 -0.17 -2.99 5.21
CA VAL A 23 -1.43 -3.73 5.21
C VAL A 23 -1.89 -3.93 3.79
N VAL A 24 -2.21 -5.18 3.44
CA VAL A 24 -2.76 -5.55 2.15
C VAL A 24 -4.26 -5.74 2.29
N LEU A 25 -5.04 -5.04 1.48
CA LEU A 25 -6.50 -5.20 1.38
C LEU A 25 -6.82 -6.00 0.11
N TYR A 26 -7.63 -7.05 0.26
CA TYR A 26 -8.00 -7.96 -0.83
C TYR A 26 -9.42 -7.73 -1.37
N GLU A 27 -9.73 -8.34 -2.52
CA GLU A 27 -11.05 -8.30 -3.17
C GLU A 27 -12.19 -8.81 -2.28
N ASP A 28 -11.94 -9.81 -1.42
CA ASP A 28 -12.92 -10.32 -0.45
C ASP A 28 -13.19 -9.35 0.73
N GLY A 29 -12.48 -8.21 0.78
CA GLY A 29 -12.56 -7.22 1.84
C GLY A 29 -11.72 -7.54 3.07
N SER A 30 -10.99 -8.65 3.08
CA SER A 30 -10.06 -9.00 4.16
C SER A 30 -8.79 -8.13 4.10
N ALA A 31 -8.20 -7.89 5.27
CA ALA A 31 -6.94 -7.18 5.41
C ALA A 31 -5.88 -8.11 6.02
N LEU A 32 -4.64 -8.01 5.55
CA LEU A 32 -3.49 -8.71 6.09
C LEU A 32 -2.42 -7.70 6.51
N GLU A 33 -2.07 -7.69 7.79
CA GLU A 33 -0.90 -6.97 8.28
C GLU A 33 0.38 -7.71 7.90
N VAL A 34 1.33 -6.96 7.38
CA VAL A 34 2.66 -7.42 7.00
C VAL A 34 3.67 -6.57 7.77
N ALA A 35 4.39 -7.21 8.69
CA ALA A 35 5.42 -6.55 9.47
C ALA A 35 6.70 -6.36 8.64
N GLY A 36 7.35 -5.22 8.84
CA GLY A 36 8.70 -4.93 8.33
C GLY A 36 9.71 -6.04 8.63
N SER A 37 10.54 -6.40 7.66
CA SER A 37 11.74 -7.22 7.85
C SER A 37 12.98 -6.39 7.47
N PRO A 38 14.12 -6.52 8.16
CA PRO A 38 15.38 -5.87 7.79
C PRO A 38 15.83 -6.17 6.35
N THR A 39 15.37 -7.27 5.76
CA THR A 39 15.73 -7.74 4.41
C THR A 39 14.73 -7.30 3.33
N GLY A 40 13.77 -6.45 3.68
CA GLY A 40 12.64 -6.10 2.82
C GLY A 40 11.41 -6.98 3.06
N VAL A 41 10.25 -6.42 2.79
CA VAL A 41 8.95 -7.07 3.00
C VAL A 41 8.43 -7.61 1.68
N SER A 42 8.10 -8.91 1.64
CA SER A 42 7.34 -9.49 0.52
C SER A 42 5.86 -9.19 0.71
N ILE A 43 5.27 -8.47 -0.24
CA ILE A 43 3.84 -8.11 -0.21
C ILE A 43 3.04 -9.18 -0.97
N PRO A 44 2.18 -9.98 -0.31
CA PRO A 44 1.40 -11.02 -0.97
C PRO A 44 0.24 -10.41 -1.78
N LEU A 45 0.44 -10.21 -3.08
CA LEU A 45 -0.54 -9.56 -3.96
C LEU A 45 -1.69 -10.47 -4.40
N MET A 46 -1.60 -11.76 -4.16
CA MET A 46 -2.67 -12.72 -4.44
C MET A 46 -2.65 -13.83 -3.39
N VAL A 47 -3.80 -14.13 -2.81
CA VAL A 47 -3.94 -15.19 -1.80
C VAL A 47 -5.16 -16.05 -2.12
N ALA A 48 -4.98 -17.36 -2.12
CA ALA A 48 -6.07 -18.31 -2.34
C ALA A 48 -7.20 -18.08 -1.32
N GLY A 49 -8.44 -17.97 -1.80
CA GLY A 49 -9.61 -17.69 -0.97
C GLY A 49 -9.84 -16.22 -0.61
N ARG A 50 -8.87 -15.31 -0.85
CA ARG A 50 -9.02 -13.86 -0.64
C ARG A 50 -9.05 -13.04 -1.93
N GLY A 51 -8.46 -13.58 -3.00
CA GLY A 51 -8.37 -12.93 -4.29
C GLY A 51 -7.11 -12.06 -4.42
N ARG A 52 -7.20 -11.03 -5.26
CA ARG A 52 -6.11 -10.09 -5.57
C ARG A 52 -6.06 -8.95 -4.56
N ALA A 53 -4.89 -8.41 -4.33
CA ALA A 53 -4.72 -7.19 -3.55
C ALA A 53 -5.28 -6.00 -4.34
N ILE A 54 -6.23 -5.28 -3.75
CA ILE A 54 -6.84 -4.08 -4.33
C ILE A 54 -6.23 -2.79 -3.77
N ALA A 55 -5.65 -2.87 -2.57
CA ALA A 55 -4.89 -1.77 -2.00
C ALA A 55 -3.76 -2.26 -1.09
N VAL A 56 -2.68 -1.48 -1.03
CA VAL A 56 -1.59 -1.66 -0.05
C VAL A 56 -1.40 -0.35 0.70
N ILE A 57 -1.33 -0.43 2.03
CA ILE A 57 -1.24 0.72 2.93
C ILE A 57 0.05 0.59 3.73
N HIS A 58 0.99 1.50 3.53
CA HIS A 58 2.35 1.42 4.05
C HIS A 58 2.68 2.62 4.93
N THR A 59 3.17 2.40 6.15
CA THR A 59 3.68 3.48 7.00
C THR A 59 5.09 3.88 6.61
N HIS A 60 5.37 5.18 6.57
CA HIS A 60 6.72 5.73 6.38
C HIS A 60 7.14 6.51 7.63
N PRO A 61 8.42 6.43 8.04
CA PRO A 61 8.93 7.20 9.18
C PRO A 61 9.11 8.69 8.87
N VAL A 62 9.06 9.07 7.59
CA VAL A 62 9.19 10.45 7.11
C VAL A 62 8.06 10.78 6.15
N PRO A 63 7.62 12.04 6.07
CA PRO A 63 6.59 12.43 5.12
C PRO A 63 7.11 12.27 3.69
N ARG A 64 6.27 11.71 2.81
CA ARG A 64 6.58 11.46 1.40
C ARG A 64 5.68 12.32 0.52
N VAL A 65 6.28 13.02 -0.44
CA VAL A 65 5.55 13.74 -1.51
C VAL A 65 5.31 12.88 -2.74
N ALA A 66 6.01 11.75 -2.84
CA ALA A 66 5.94 10.78 -3.93
C ALA A 66 6.11 9.36 -3.36
N PRO A 67 5.54 8.33 -4.00
CA PRO A 67 5.73 6.94 -3.57
C PRO A 67 7.19 6.52 -3.75
N SER A 68 7.67 5.60 -2.90
CA SER A 68 8.99 5.00 -3.11
C SER A 68 8.99 4.07 -4.33
N LEU A 69 10.17 3.69 -4.83
CA LEU A 69 10.27 2.74 -5.94
C LEU A 69 9.58 1.39 -5.60
N PRO A 70 9.77 0.79 -4.40
CA PRO A 70 9.00 -0.40 -3.99
C PRO A 70 7.49 -0.19 -3.97
N ASP A 71 7.01 0.97 -3.50
CA ASP A 71 5.58 1.28 -3.49
C ASP A 71 5.01 1.34 -4.92
N LEU A 72 5.78 1.88 -5.87
CA LEU A 72 5.42 1.91 -7.30
C LEU A 72 5.42 0.50 -7.92
N GLN A 73 6.43 -0.33 -7.62
CA GLN A 73 6.50 -1.72 -8.07
C GLN A 73 5.27 -2.50 -7.61
N VAL A 74 4.87 -2.34 -6.34
CA VAL A 74 3.65 -2.96 -5.79
C VAL A 74 2.40 -2.46 -6.52
N LEU A 75 2.28 -1.15 -6.75
CA LEU A 75 1.15 -0.57 -7.48
C LEU A 75 1.04 -1.12 -8.91
N PHE A 76 2.16 -1.22 -9.61
CA PHE A 76 2.20 -1.77 -10.97
C PHE A 76 1.94 -3.26 -11.00
N ALA A 77 2.47 -4.02 -10.04
CA ALA A 77 2.23 -5.45 -9.93
C ALA A 77 0.73 -5.74 -9.68
N MET A 78 0.04 -4.96 -8.83
CA MET A 78 -1.42 -5.08 -8.67
C MET A 78 -2.15 -4.83 -10.00
N ALA A 79 -1.78 -3.79 -10.74
CA ALA A 79 -2.38 -3.50 -12.04
C ALA A 79 -2.16 -4.64 -13.06
N ARG A 80 -0.97 -5.26 -13.07
CA ARG A 80 -0.67 -6.41 -13.94
C ARG A 80 -1.51 -7.64 -13.63
N LEU A 81 -1.91 -7.81 -12.37
CA LEU A 81 -2.84 -8.86 -11.95
C LEU A 81 -4.29 -8.58 -12.39
N GLY A 82 -4.52 -7.52 -13.18
CA GLY A 82 -5.83 -7.15 -13.70
C GLY A 82 -6.73 -6.47 -12.67
N VAL A 83 -6.15 -5.84 -11.65
CA VAL A 83 -6.89 -4.98 -10.72
C VAL A 83 -7.15 -3.66 -11.43
N GLU A 84 -8.42 -3.28 -11.60
CA GLU A 84 -8.79 -2.11 -12.40
C GLU A 84 -8.40 -0.78 -11.74
N GLN A 85 -8.49 -0.70 -10.41
CA GLN A 85 -8.21 0.51 -9.63
C GLN A 85 -7.32 0.20 -8.43
N PRO A 86 -6.07 -0.24 -8.65
CA PRO A 86 -5.17 -0.56 -7.57
C PRO A 86 -4.80 0.73 -6.83
N ARG A 87 -4.69 0.65 -5.50
CA ARG A 87 -4.38 1.81 -4.66
C ARG A 87 -3.15 1.54 -3.83
N MET A 88 -2.18 2.45 -3.92
CA MET A 88 -1.04 2.46 -3.01
C MET A 88 -1.23 3.63 -2.04
N VAL A 89 -1.18 3.36 -0.75
CA VAL A 89 -1.49 4.35 0.29
C VAL A 89 -0.29 4.47 1.19
N THR A 90 0.20 5.69 1.41
CA THR A 90 1.25 5.94 2.39
C THR A 90 0.68 6.69 3.58
N VAL A 91 1.18 6.32 4.76
CA VAL A 91 0.76 6.88 6.04
C VAL A 91 2.00 7.38 6.77
N TYR A 92 2.00 8.67 7.09
CA TYR A 92 3.01 9.27 7.95
C TYR A 92 2.32 9.84 9.20
N SER A 93 2.90 9.60 10.37
CA SER A 93 2.42 10.08 11.66
C SER A 93 3.58 10.73 12.41
N GLY A 94 3.42 12.01 12.77
CA GLY A 94 4.43 12.79 13.49
C GLY A 94 3.79 13.93 14.30
N GLU A 95 4.62 14.83 14.84
CA GLU A 95 4.15 15.92 15.72
C GLU A 95 3.12 16.85 15.06
N GLY A 96 3.23 17.04 13.73
CA GLY A 96 2.29 17.84 12.95
C GLY A 96 0.97 17.14 12.58
N GLY A 97 0.74 15.92 13.07
CA GLY A 97 -0.45 15.11 12.78
C GLY A 97 -0.19 13.96 11.81
N VAL A 98 -1.28 13.47 11.20
CA VAL A 98 -1.27 12.31 10.31
C VAL A 98 -1.47 12.75 8.87
N VAL A 99 -0.55 12.35 8.00
CA VAL A 99 -0.64 12.56 6.55
C VAL A 99 -0.92 11.22 5.89
N ILE A 100 -2.02 11.14 5.14
CA ILE A 100 -2.40 9.97 4.35
C ILE A 100 -2.39 10.39 2.89
N THR A 101 -1.58 9.72 2.08
CA THR A 101 -1.52 9.96 0.64
C THR A 101 -2.00 8.72 -0.11
N VAL A 102 -2.88 8.91 -1.09
CA VAL A 102 -3.41 7.83 -1.93
C VAL A 102 -2.90 8.01 -3.35
N TYR A 103 -2.11 7.06 -3.82
CA TYR A 103 -1.62 6.98 -5.18
C TYR A 103 -2.50 6.05 -6.00
N THR A 104 -2.85 6.51 -7.20
CA THR A 104 -3.66 5.80 -8.19
C THR A 104 -2.98 5.90 -9.54
N LEU A 105 -3.25 4.92 -10.41
CA LEU A 105 -2.83 4.99 -11.81
C LEU A 105 -3.79 5.91 -12.57
N LYS A 106 -3.25 6.91 -13.28
CA LYS A 106 -4.04 7.84 -14.11
C LYS A 106 -4.45 7.25 -15.46
N GLY A 107 -3.85 6.13 -15.85
CA GLY A 107 -4.04 5.49 -17.14
C GLY A 107 -3.49 4.07 -17.12
N PRO A 108 -3.51 3.36 -18.27
CA PRO A 108 -2.91 2.04 -18.38
C PRO A 108 -1.42 2.09 -18.01
N LEU A 109 -0.88 0.94 -17.61
CA LEU A 109 0.54 0.81 -17.29
C LEU A 109 1.40 1.36 -18.43
N PRO A 110 2.38 2.25 -18.15
CA PRO A 110 3.26 2.75 -19.18
C PRO A 110 4.09 1.61 -19.79
N PRO A 111 4.42 1.65 -21.09
CA PRO A 111 5.34 0.69 -21.71
C PRO A 111 6.67 0.63 -20.94
N GLY A 112 7.20 -0.57 -20.71
CA GLY A 112 8.47 -0.77 -19.99
C GLY A 112 8.37 -0.79 -18.47
N ALA A 113 7.17 -0.62 -17.89
CA ALA A 113 7.00 -0.82 -16.44
C ALA A 113 7.41 -2.23 -15.98
N GLU A 114 7.43 -3.22 -16.89
CA GLU A 114 7.79 -4.62 -16.66
C GLU A 114 9.23 -4.82 -16.15
N GLU A 115 10.11 -3.85 -16.39
CA GLU A 115 11.52 -3.87 -15.99
C GLU A 115 11.78 -3.20 -14.63
N LEU A 116 10.72 -2.66 -14.00
CA LEU A 116 10.78 -2.01 -12.68
C LEU A 116 10.50 -3.00 -11.56
#